data_AF-A0A651GUW8-F1
#
_entry.id   AF-A0A651GUW8-F1
#
_cell.length_a   1.000
_cell.length_b   1.000
_cell.length_c   1.000
_cell.angle_alpha   90.00
_cell.angle_beta   90.00
_cell.angle_gamma   90.00
#
_symmetry.space_group_name_H-M   'P 1'
#
loop_
_entity.id
_entity.type
_entity.pdbx_description
1 polymer ?
#
loop_
_entity_poly.entity_id
_entity_poly.type
_entity_poly.pdbx_seq_one_letter_code
_entity_poly.pdbx_strand_id
1 'polypeptide(L)'
;MTTKRARHRPVRVAPSGTVGGVDDDRTPADELEFGPSGYLPERASKRARKIVLRAPLGAQWIVASLVAGVAVVIAGLLFLQQSSGAPSEPWIPAAEVAELDRATPGADGTVLLVVGASRVRAFVDAASLAYCEPTNRLESEGGGVWTLTGRGLGGADSLDEHPTTIHDDTVYVDPSRVLPGPPASEEPAEPGCS
;
A
#
# COMPACT_ATOMS: atom_id res chain seq x y z
N MET A 1 55.58 24.00 -37.97
CA MET A 1 55.20 22.67 -37.43
C MET A 1 53.73 22.69 -37.08
N THR A 2 52.84 21.73 -37.30
CA THR A 2 52.77 20.49 -38.08
C THR A 2 51.28 20.07 -37.96
N THR A 3 50.62 19.84 -39.11
CA THR A 3 49.52 18.88 -39.41
C THR A 3 48.84 18.13 -38.24
N LYS A 4 47.53 17.81 -38.27
CA LYS A 4 46.92 16.78 -39.16
C LYS A 4 45.39 16.72 -38.89
N ARG A 5 44.52 17.02 -39.86
CA ARG A 5 43.74 16.07 -40.70
C ARG A 5 43.07 14.90 -39.95
N ALA A 6 41.73 14.94 -39.90
CA ALA A 6 40.88 13.75 -40.02
C ALA A 6 40.22 13.77 -41.41
N ARG A 7 40.24 12.59 -42.08
CA ARG A 7 39.73 12.32 -43.42
C ARG A 7 38.35 11.66 -43.34
N HIS A 8 37.56 11.83 -44.40
CA HIS A 8 36.71 10.84 -45.12
C HIS A 8 35.35 11.46 -45.47
N ARG A 9 34.71 11.19 -46.60
CA ARG A 9 35.04 10.89 -48.02
C ARG A 9 33.67 11.09 -48.73
N PRO A 10 33.63 11.33 -50.05
CA PRO A 10 32.53 11.98 -50.74
C PRO A 10 31.53 10.99 -51.34
N VAL A 11 30.30 11.45 -51.57
CA VAL A 11 29.38 10.88 -52.58
C VAL A 11 28.70 12.05 -53.28
N ARG A 12 29.25 12.48 -54.42
CA ARG A 12 28.68 12.32 -55.78
C ARG A 12 27.20 12.73 -55.89
N VAL A 13 27.02 14.00 -56.27
CA VAL A 13 25.85 14.47 -57.00
C VAL A 13 26.33 14.76 -58.42
N ALA A 14 25.72 14.12 -59.42
CA ALA A 14 25.88 14.46 -60.83
C ALA A 14 24.55 14.19 -61.56
N PRO A 15 24.30 14.91 -62.67
CA PRO A 15 22.99 15.48 -62.98
C PRO A 15 22.32 14.80 -64.17
N SER A 16 21.02 15.03 -64.35
CA SER A 16 20.36 15.31 -65.64
C SER A 16 18.88 15.03 -65.53
N GLY A 17 18.07 16.00 -65.97
CA GLY A 17 16.62 15.80 -66.04
C GLY A 17 15.86 17.10 -66.25
N THR A 18 16.22 17.82 -67.29
CA THR A 18 15.50 18.95 -67.88
C THR A 18 14.01 18.64 -68.05
N VAL A 19 13.14 19.40 -67.39
CA VAL A 19 11.81 19.80 -67.89
C VAL A 19 11.66 21.23 -67.40
N GLY A 20 11.95 22.22 -68.23
CA GLY A 20 11.00 22.64 -69.25
C GLY A 20 10.12 23.68 -68.59
N GLY A 21 10.61 24.93 -68.59
CA GLY A 21 9.89 26.06 -68.01
C GLY A 21 8.57 26.29 -68.74
N VAL A 22 7.58 26.70 -67.97
CA VAL A 22 6.41 27.43 -68.46
C VAL A 22 6.02 28.43 -67.37
N ASP A 23 6.11 29.70 -67.77
CA ASP A 23 5.46 30.90 -67.26
C ASP A 23 5.87 31.46 -65.88
N ASP A 24 6.94 32.26 -65.94
CA ASP A 24 7.20 33.39 -65.04
C ASP A 24 6.20 34.52 -65.38
N ASP A 25 4.95 34.37 -64.92
CA ASP A 25 4.01 35.50 -64.82
C ASP A 25 3.82 35.85 -63.35
N ARG A 26 4.82 36.53 -62.79
CA ARG A 26 4.71 37.19 -61.49
C ARG A 26 3.73 38.35 -61.60
N THR A 27 2.50 38.14 -61.14
CA THR A 27 1.68 39.24 -60.62
C THR A 27 1.98 39.41 -59.13
N PRO A 28 2.47 40.58 -58.67
CA PRO A 28 2.71 40.84 -57.26
C PRO A 28 1.40 41.27 -56.57
N ALA A 29 1.30 40.96 -55.28
CA ALA A 29 0.25 41.37 -54.35
C ALA A 29 -1.09 40.60 -54.45
N ASP A 30 -1.21 39.55 -53.63
CA ASP A 30 -2.40 39.38 -52.79
C ASP A 30 -1.92 39.24 -51.35
N GLU A 31 -1.98 40.37 -50.67
CA GLU A 31 -1.77 40.58 -49.25
C GLU A 31 -2.72 39.65 -48.46
N LEU A 32 -2.17 38.70 -47.70
CA LEU A 32 -2.98 37.88 -46.79
C LEU A 32 -3.39 38.73 -45.59
N GLU A 33 -4.44 39.51 -45.79
CA GLU A 33 -5.05 40.36 -44.77
C GLU A 33 -5.76 39.49 -43.73
N PHE A 34 -5.06 39.20 -42.64
CA PHE A 34 -5.67 38.67 -41.42
C PHE A 34 -6.38 39.82 -40.71
N GLY A 35 -7.69 39.96 -40.95
CA GLY A 35 -8.53 40.94 -40.25
C GLY A 35 -8.69 40.64 -38.75
N PRO A 36 -9.08 41.65 -37.93
CA PRO A 36 -9.17 41.56 -36.47
C PRO A 36 -10.43 40.83 -35.98
N SER A 37 -10.58 39.58 -36.41
CA SER A 37 -11.32 38.53 -35.70
C SER A 37 -10.84 37.21 -36.31
N GLY A 38 -10.30 36.32 -35.49
CA GLY A 38 -9.54 35.13 -35.90
C GLY A 38 -10.36 34.06 -36.63
N TYR A 39 -10.97 34.38 -37.76
CA TYR A 39 -11.65 33.45 -38.63
C TYR A 39 -10.80 33.17 -39.87
N LEU A 40 -10.54 31.88 -40.07
CA LEU A 40 -9.89 31.35 -41.26
C LEU A 40 -10.67 31.77 -42.53
N PRO A 41 -9.97 32.03 -43.66
CA PRO A 41 -10.58 32.41 -44.92
C PRO A 41 -11.67 31.40 -45.34
N GLU A 42 -12.75 31.88 -45.98
CA GLU A 42 -13.96 31.10 -46.34
C GLU A 42 -13.68 29.79 -47.10
N ARG A 43 -12.56 29.75 -47.82
CA ARG A 43 -12.10 28.58 -48.59
C ARG A 43 -11.44 27.52 -47.67
N ALA A 44 -10.79 27.95 -46.60
CA ALA A 44 -10.25 27.08 -45.55
C ALA A 44 -11.36 26.60 -44.60
N SER A 45 -12.38 27.41 -44.30
CA SER A 45 -13.51 27.01 -43.45
C SER A 45 -14.45 26.00 -44.13
N LYS A 46 -14.64 26.09 -45.46
CA LYS A 46 -15.39 25.06 -46.23
C LYS A 46 -14.65 23.74 -46.39
N ARG A 47 -13.31 23.73 -46.41
CA ARG A 47 -12.49 22.49 -46.34
C ARG A 47 -12.33 21.97 -44.92
N ALA A 48 -12.34 22.84 -43.92
CA ALA A 48 -12.50 22.51 -42.51
C ALA A 48 -13.98 22.28 -42.18
N ARG A 49 -14.70 21.58 -43.07
CA ARG A 49 -16.03 21.04 -42.78
C ARG A 49 -15.82 20.05 -41.66
N LYS A 50 -15.91 20.58 -40.43
CA LYS A 50 -16.10 19.92 -39.15
C LYS A 50 -16.01 18.43 -39.34
N ILE A 51 -14.79 17.88 -39.23
CA ILE A 51 -14.65 16.45 -38.96
C ILE A 51 -15.37 16.34 -37.63
N VAL A 52 -16.66 16.03 -37.70
CA VAL A 52 -17.45 15.66 -36.54
C VAL A 52 -16.80 14.35 -36.15
N LEU A 53 -15.75 14.46 -35.33
CA LEU A 53 -15.14 13.38 -34.58
C LEU A 53 -16.19 12.91 -33.57
N ARG A 54 -17.27 12.35 -34.10
CA ARG A 54 -18.26 11.57 -33.38
C ARG A 54 -18.53 10.39 -34.30
N ALA A 55 -17.51 9.56 -34.51
CA ALA A 55 -17.83 8.15 -34.62
C ALA A 55 -18.62 7.86 -33.34
N PRO A 56 -19.92 7.52 -33.41
CA PRO A 56 -20.68 7.23 -32.22
C PRO A 56 -19.88 6.17 -31.47
N LEU A 57 -19.56 6.43 -30.20
CA LEU A 57 -19.03 5.41 -29.31
C LEU A 57 -20.08 4.30 -29.34
N GLY A 58 -19.89 3.32 -30.23
CA GLY A 58 -20.89 2.30 -30.51
C GLY A 58 -21.15 1.46 -29.28
N ALA A 59 -22.13 0.57 -29.36
CA ALA A 59 -22.45 -0.39 -28.29
C ALA A 59 -21.21 -1.12 -27.73
N GLN A 60 -20.13 -1.23 -28.52
CA GLN A 60 -18.80 -1.69 -28.10
C GLN A 60 -18.28 -1.05 -26.79
N TRP A 61 -18.55 0.23 -26.51
CA TRP A 61 -18.10 0.88 -25.28
C TRP A 61 -18.88 0.44 -24.05
N ILE A 62 -20.19 0.23 -24.21
CA ILE A 62 -21.04 -0.32 -23.16
C ILE A 62 -20.58 -1.74 -22.83
N VAL A 63 -20.35 -2.56 -23.85
CA VAL A 63 -19.85 -3.94 -23.69
C VAL A 63 -18.48 -3.94 -23.03
N ALA A 64 -17.55 -3.08 -23.47
CA ALA A 64 -16.22 -2.97 -22.89
C ALA A 64 -16.28 -2.59 -21.40
N SER A 65 -17.15 -1.65 -21.02
CA SER A 65 -17.35 -1.26 -19.62
C SER A 65 -17.91 -2.41 -18.77
N LEU A 66 -18.86 -3.19 -19.31
CA LEU A 66 -19.40 -4.36 -18.61
C LEU A 66 -18.33 -5.44 -18.40
N VAL A 67 -17.55 -5.75 -19.44
CA VAL A 67 -16.45 -6.72 -19.36
C VAL A 67 -15.39 -6.26 -18.36
N ALA A 68 -15.02 -4.99 -18.38
CA ALA A 68 -14.07 -4.42 -17.42
C ALA A 68 -14.61 -4.50 -15.98
N GLY A 69 -15.89 -4.16 -15.76
CA GLY A 69 -16.54 -4.29 -14.45
C GLY A 69 -16.53 -5.73 -13.94
N VAL A 70 -16.90 -6.70 -14.79
CA VAL A 70 -16.87 -8.13 -14.46
C VAL A 70 -15.44 -8.58 -14.13
N ALA A 71 -14.45 -8.15 -14.92
CA ALA A 71 -13.05 -8.49 -14.67
C ALA A 71 -12.56 -7.97 -13.31
N VAL A 72 -12.94 -6.74 -12.92
CA VAL A 72 -12.61 -6.18 -11.60
C VAL A 72 -13.28 -6.97 -10.48
N VAL A 73 -14.54 -7.37 -10.64
CA VAL A 73 -15.24 -8.20 -9.64
C VAL A 73 -14.55 -9.56 -9.49
N ILE A 74 -14.21 -10.23 -10.59
CA ILE A 74 -13.51 -11.52 -10.55
C ILE A 74 -12.14 -11.36 -9.88
N ALA A 75 -11.37 -10.35 -10.26
CA ALA A 75 -10.08 -10.07 -9.65
C ALA A 75 -10.20 -9.79 -8.14
N GLY A 76 -11.21 -9.02 -7.74
CA GLY A 76 -11.52 -8.76 -6.32
C GLY A 76 -11.87 -10.02 -5.55
N LEU A 77 -12.70 -10.90 -6.11
CA LEU A 77 -13.06 -12.17 -5.48
C LEU A 77 -11.86 -13.11 -5.33
N LEU A 78 -11.04 -13.25 -6.38
CA LEU A 78 -9.81 -14.05 -6.33
C LEU A 78 -8.83 -13.48 -5.31
N PHE A 79 -8.67 -12.16 -5.26
CA PHE A 79 -7.83 -11.50 -4.28
C PHE A 79 -8.30 -11.78 -2.84
N LEU A 80 -9.60 -11.70 -2.58
CA LEU A 80 -10.17 -12.02 -1.26
C LEU A 80 -9.96 -13.50 -0.89
N GLN A 81 -10.15 -14.43 -1.83
CA GLN A 81 -9.89 -15.86 -1.61
C GLN A 81 -8.41 -16.15 -1.36
N GLN A 82 -7.50 -15.39 -1.96
CA GLN A 82 -6.07 -15.57 -1.75
C GLN A 82 -5.57 -14.89 -0.46
N SER A 83 -6.28 -13.87 0.02
CA SER A 83 -5.95 -13.13 1.25
C SER A 83 -6.48 -13.80 2.51
N SER A 84 -7.26 -14.89 2.40
CA SER A 84 -7.81 -15.62 3.55
C SER A 84 -6.87 -16.69 4.12
N GLY A 85 -5.61 -16.72 3.68
CA GLY A 85 -4.61 -17.61 4.26
C GLY A 85 -4.21 -17.14 5.65
N ALA A 86 -3.98 -18.09 6.57
CA ALA A 86 -3.36 -17.81 7.85
C ALA A 86 -2.06 -16.99 7.66
N PRO A 87 -1.71 -16.12 8.62
CA PRO A 87 -0.43 -15.42 8.61
C PRO A 87 0.71 -16.42 8.40
N SER A 88 1.55 -16.17 7.39
CA SER A 88 2.75 -16.98 7.15
C SER A 88 3.82 -16.67 8.20
N GLU A 89 4.93 -17.42 8.19
CA GLU A 89 6.10 -17.08 9.01
C GLU A 89 6.44 -15.57 8.93
N PRO A 90 6.83 -14.92 10.04
CA PRO A 90 7.24 -15.51 11.33
C PRO A 90 6.09 -15.81 12.32
N TRP A 91 4.84 -15.63 11.92
CA TRP A 91 3.68 -15.78 12.81
C TRP A 91 3.44 -17.25 13.19
N ILE A 92 3.30 -17.52 14.48
CA ILE A 92 2.95 -18.84 15.01
C ILE A 92 1.59 -18.80 15.71
N PRO A 93 0.73 -19.82 15.56
CA PRO A 93 -0.53 -19.89 16.30
C PRO A 93 -0.25 -20.09 17.79
N ALA A 94 -0.92 -19.31 18.64
CA ALA A 94 -0.70 -19.30 20.09
C ALA A 94 -1.90 -19.81 20.90
N ALA A 95 -3.13 -19.49 20.49
CA ALA A 95 -4.38 -19.96 21.10
C ALA A 95 -5.59 -19.68 20.20
N GLU A 96 -6.70 -20.38 20.40
CA GLU A 96 -8.01 -20.00 19.85
C GLU A 96 -8.64 -18.89 20.69
N VAL A 97 -9.29 -17.92 20.04
CA VAL A 97 -9.95 -16.78 20.71
C VAL A 97 -11.05 -17.25 21.66
N ALA A 98 -11.73 -18.37 21.34
CA ALA A 98 -12.77 -18.95 22.18
C ALA A 98 -12.25 -19.55 23.49
N GLU A 99 -10.97 -19.89 23.56
CA GLU A 99 -10.31 -20.49 24.74
C GLU A 99 -9.63 -19.42 25.63
N LEU A 100 -9.61 -18.16 25.19
CA LEU A 100 -8.95 -17.10 25.94
C LEU A 100 -9.78 -16.63 27.13
N ASP A 101 -9.22 -16.85 28.31
CA ASP A 101 -9.59 -16.12 29.52
C ASP A 101 -8.85 -14.77 29.60
N ARG A 102 -8.99 -14.07 30.73
CA ARG A 102 -8.38 -12.75 30.92
C ARG A 102 -6.85 -12.78 30.81
N ALA A 103 -6.24 -13.84 31.32
CA ALA A 103 -4.84 -14.18 31.12
C ALA A 103 -4.73 -15.70 30.93
N THR A 104 -4.10 -16.13 29.83
CA THR A 104 -3.98 -17.53 29.44
C THR A 104 -2.54 -17.79 29.01
N PRO A 105 -1.86 -18.84 29.49
CA PRO A 105 -0.56 -19.24 28.94
C PRO A 105 -0.69 -19.57 27.44
N GLY A 106 0.26 -19.13 26.63
CA GLY A 106 0.32 -19.55 25.23
C GLY A 106 0.59 -21.05 25.08
N ALA A 107 0.27 -21.62 23.91
CA ALA A 107 0.43 -23.05 23.65
C ALA A 107 1.87 -23.59 23.84
N ASP A 108 2.88 -22.74 23.70
CA ASP A 108 4.29 -23.08 23.91
C ASP A 108 4.76 -22.88 25.36
N GLY A 109 3.93 -22.30 26.23
CA GLY A 109 4.22 -22.01 27.63
C GLY A 109 5.25 -20.91 27.84
N THR A 110 5.64 -20.15 26.81
CA THR A 110 6.67 -19.09 26.94
C THR A 110 6.06 -17.71 27.08
N VAL A 111 4.87 -17.50 26.50
CA VAL A 111 4.15 -16.23 26.54
C VAL A 111 2.92 -16.30 27.44
N LEU A 112 2.51 -15.14 27.94
CA LEU A 112 1.19 -14.96 28.53
C LEU A 112 0.31 -14.13 27.57
N LEU A 113 -0.80 -14.73 27.14
CA LEU A 113 -1.82 -14.06 26.36
C LEU A 113 -2.78 -13.32 27.30
N VAL A 114 -2.88 -12.01 27.15
CA VAL A 114 -3.73 -11.16 27.99
C VAL A 114 -4.75 -10.43 27.14
N VAL A 115 -6.02 -10.63 27.47
CA VAL A 115 -7.14 -9.93 26.82
C VAL A 115 -7.34 -8.60 27.55
N GLY A 116 -7.22 -7.47 26.87
CA GLY A 116 -7.37 -6.15 27.48
C GLY A 116 -7.81 -5.08 26.49
N ALA A 117 -8.72 -4.18 26.91
CA ALA A 117 -9.15 -2.99 26.19
C ALA A 117 -9.23 -3.18 24.65
N SER A 118 -9.98 -4.21 24.22
CA SER A 118 -10.23 -4.60 22.82
C SER A 118 -9.09 -5.24 22.01
N ARG A 119 -8.02 -5.75 22.65
CA ARG A 119 -6.99 -6.53 21.95
C ARG A 119 -6.43 -7.65 22.81
N VAL A 120 -5.78 -8.61 22.16
CA VAL A 120 -4.97 -9.64 22.81
C VAL A 120 -3.51 -9.20 22.75
N ARG A 121 -2.81 -9.29 23.87
CA ARG A 121 -1.37 -9.00 24.01
C ARG A 121 -0.64 -10.29 24.35
N ALA A 122 0.59 -10.46 23.89
CA ALA A 122 1.43 -11.60 24.24
C ALA A 122 2.67 -11.10 24.97
N PHE A 123 2.74 -11.28 26.29
CA PHE A 123 3.88 -10.84 27.09
C PHE A 123 4.99 -11.89 27.11
N VAL A 124 6.23 -11.43 26.94
CA VAL A 124 7.45 -12.25 26.91
C VAL A 124 7.76 -12.76 28.31
N ASP A 125 8.12 -14.05 28.43
CA ASP A 125 8.57 -14.71 29.67
C ASP A 125 7.61 -14.52 30.87
N ALA A 126 6.32 -14.34 30.58
CA ALA A 126 5.29 -13.95 31.56
C ALA A 126 4.32 -15.10 31.90
N ALA A 127 4.58 -16.32 31.45
CA ALA A 127 3.66 -17.46 31.61
C ALA A 127 3.37 -17.86 33.06
N SER A 128 4.22 -17.43 34.02
CA SER A 128 4.03 -17.66 35.46
C SER A 128 3.15 -16.61 36.15
N LEU A 129 2.76 -15.54 35.46
CA LEU A 129 1.88 -14.51 36.04
C LEU A 129 0.43 -14.97 36.01
N ALA A 130 -0.30 -14.69 37.08
CA ALA A 130 -1.73 -14.97 37.19
C ALA A 130 -2.56 -13.70 37.09
N TYR A 131 -3.76 -13.80 36.53
CA TYR A 131 -4.73 -12.72 36.61
C TYR A 131 -5.44 -12.72 37.96
N CYS A 132 -5.43 -11.58 38.64
CA CYS A 132 -6.18 -11.33 39.86
C CYS A 132 -7.43 -10.50 39.56
N GLU A 133 -8.61 -11.12 39.68
CA GLU A 133 -9.90 -10.48 39.39
C GLU A 133 -10.22 -9.31 40.35
N PRO A 134 -10.06 -9.41 41.69
CA PRO A 134 -10.35 -8.32 42.62
C PRO A 134 -9.58 -7.02 42.34
N THR A 135 -8.31 -7.12 41.96
CA THR A 135 -7.44 -5.96 41.68
C THR A 135 -7.42 -5.61 40.19
N ASN A 136 -7.95 -6.49 39.34
CA ASN A 136 -7.91 -6.42 37.88
C ASN A 136 -6.49 -6.22 37.35
N ARG A 137 -5.54 -6.99 37.88
CA ARG A 137 -4.09 -6.89 37.62
C ARG A 137 -3.50 -8.27 37.33
N LEU A 138 -2.30 -8.28 36.77
CA LEU A 138 -1.46 -9.47 36.71
C LEU A 138 -0.55 -9.47 37.93
N GLU A 139 -0.39 -10.62 38.57
CA GLU A 139 0.38 -10.77 39.80
C GLU A 139 1.30 -11.99 39.69
N SER A 140 2.50 -11.89 40.30
CA SER A 140 3.41 -13.03 40.44
C SER A 140 3.39 -13.53 41.88
N GLU A 141 3.76 -14.79 42.09
CA GLU A 141 3.97 -15.36 43.44
C GLU A 141 5.04 -14.58 44.24
N GLY A 142 5.97 -13.91 43.54
CA GLY A 142 7.01 -13.05 44.14
C GLY A 142 6.51 -11.67 44.60
N GLY A 143 5.21 -11.39 44.47
CA GLY A 143 4.59 -10.12 44.87
C GLY A 143 4.71 -9.00 43.84
N GLY A 144 5.16 -9.30 42.62
CA GLY A 144 5.16 -8.34 41.52
C GLY A 144 3.74 -8.07 41.02
N VAL A 145 3.47 -6.84 40.60
CA VAL A 145 2.14 -6.42 40.15
C VAL A 145 2.24 -5.64 38.84
N TRP A 146 1.42 -6.01 37.87
CA TRP A 146 1.35 -5.36 36.56
C TRP A 146 -0.09 -5.02 36.18
N THR A 147 -0.27 -3.96 35.41
CA THR A 147 -1.53 -3.74 34.70
C THR A 147 -1.70 -4.73 33.56
N LEU A 148 -2.92 -4.89 33.05
CA LEU A 148 -3.21 -5.69 31.85
C LEU A 148 -2.56 -5.17 30.55
N THR A 149 -1.91 -4.00 30.61
CA THR A 149 -1.12 -3.44 29.50
C THR A 149 0.37 -3.76 29.60
N GLY A 150 0.78 -4.56 30.60
CA GLY A 150 2.17 -4.93 30.85
C GLY A 150 2.95 -3.90 31.66
N ARG A 151 2.34 -2.77 32.04
CA ARG A 151 3.00 -1.76 32.88
C ARG A 151 3.24 -2.32 34.28
N GLY A 152 4.50 -2.37 34.70
CA GLY A 152 4.89 -2.69 36.07
C GLY A 152 4.52 -1.58 37.05
N LEU A 153 4.09 -1.98 38.24
CA LEU A 153 3.69 -1.10 39.35
C LEU A 153 4.57 -1.38 40.58
N GLY A 154 4.61 -0.46 41.55
CA GLY A 154 5.32 -0.67 42.81
C GLY A 154 6.83 -0.95 42.66
N GLY A 155 7.44 -0.47 41.57
CA GLY A 155 8.86 -0.71 41.26
C GLY A 155 9.14 -1.99 40.45
N ALA A 156 8.12 -2.73 40.01
CA ALA A 156 8.30 -3.83 39.07
C ALA A 156 8.65 -3.32 37.66
N ASP A 157 9.55 -4.03 36.98
CA ASP A 157 9.84 -3.79 35.57
C ASP A 157 8.61 -4.08 34.71
N SER A 158 8.37 -3.28 33.67
CA SER A 158 7.29 -3.54 32.73
C SER A 158 7.59 -4.73 31.83
N LEU A 159 6.54 -5.43 31.40
CA LEU A 159 6.62 -6.58 30.51
C LEU A 159 6.79 -6.14 29.07
N ASP A 160 7.73 -6.77 28.38
CA ASP A 160 7.85 -6.67 26.93
C ASP A 160 6.77 -7.50 26.23
N GLU A 161 6.42 -7.14 25.00
CA GLU A 161 5.32 -7.71 24.23
C GLU A 161 5.80 -8.24 22.87
N HIS A 162 5.40 -9.46 22.51
CA HIS A 162 5.47 -9.91 21.12
C HIS A 162 4.29 -9.34 20.32
N PRO A 163 4.50 -8.92 19.06
CA PRO A 163 3.39 -8.52 18.20
C PRO A 163 2.35 -9.65 18.09
N THR A 164 1.07 -9.28 18.10
CA THR A 164 -0.06 -10.20 17.96
C THR A 164 -0.92 -9.83 16.76
N THR A 165 -1.56 -10.83 16.16
CA THR A 165 -2.65 -10.64 15.19
C THR A 165 -3.70 -11.72 15.39
N ILE A 166 -4.93 -11.48 14.96
CA ILE A 166 -6.01 -12.47 15.00
C ILE A 166 -6.43 -12.76 13.57
N HIS A 167 -6.50 -14.03 13.21
CA HIS A 167 -6.95 -14.49 11.89
C HIS A 167 -7.80 -15.74 12.08
N ASP A 168 -9.02 -15.77 11.52
CA ASP A 168 -9.99 -16.88 11.65
C ASP A 168 -10.09 -17.44 13.07
N ASP A 169 -10.42 -16.56 14.04
CA ASP A 169 -10.56 -16.88 15.47
C ASP A 169 -9.32 -17.50 16.14
N THR A 170 -8.15 -17.41 15.51
CA THR A 170 -6.87 -17.85 16.08
C THR A 170 -5.97 -16.65 16.36
N VAL A 171 -5.39 -16.61 17.55
CA VAL A 171 -4.36 -15.62 17.90
C VAL A 171 -3.01 -16.12 17.40
N TYR A 172 -2.34 -15.28 16.64
CA TYR A 172 -0.98 -15.49 16.18
C TYR A 172 -0.03 -14.53 16.89
N VAL A 173 1.16 -15.03 17.21
CA VAL A 173 2.25 -14.28 17.84
C VAL A 173 3.45 -14.29 16.90
N ASP A 174 4.16 -13.17 16.83
CA ASP A 174 5.44 -13.07 16.14
C ASP A 174 6.60 -13.12 17.16
N PRO A 175 7.18 -14.30 17.45
CA PRO A 175 8.23 -14.46 18.44
C PRO A 175 9.57 -13.85 17.98
N SER A 176 9.71 -13.50 16.69
CA SER A 176 10.95 -12.95 16.16
C SER A 176 11.18 -11.48 16.54
N ARG A 177 10.14 -10.81 17.06
CA ARG A 177 10.18 -9.41 17.45
C ARG A 177 9.72 -9.24 18.89
N VAL A 178 10.48 -8.44 19.64
CA VAL A 178 10.13 -8.01 21.00
C VAL A 178 9.93 -6.51 20.98
N LEU A 179 8.77 -6.06 21.45
CA LEU A 179 8.44 -4.66 21.60
C LEU A 179 8.61 -4.29 23.08
N PRO A 180 9.30 -3.17 23.39
CA PRO A 180 9.48 -2.76 24.76
C PRO A 180 8.12 -2.44 25.41
N GLY A 181 7.98 -2.85 26.67
CA GLY A 181 6.84 -2.51 27.49
C GLY A 181 6.65 -1.00 27.68
N PRO A 182 5.47 -0.56 28.15
CA PRO A 182 5.28 0.83 28.56
C PRO A 182 6.21 1.17 29.74
N PRO A 183 6.54 2.45 29.99
CA PRO A 183 7.39 2.81 31.12
C PRO A 183 6.76 2.36 32.45
N ALA A 184 7.55 1.84 33.39
CA ALA A 184 7.05 1.42 34.69
C ALA A 184 6.41 2.60 35.46
N SER A 185 5.56 2.27 36.43
CA SER A 185 4.96 3.24 37.34
C SER A 185 5.51 3.07 38.76
N GLU A 186 5.84 4.18 39.40
CA GLU A 186 6.18 4.26 40.82
C GLU A 186 4.94 4.23 41.73
N GLU A 187 3.74 4.12 41.16
CA GLU A 187 2.51 4.00 41.95
C GLU A 187 2.58 2.74 42.82
N PRO A 188 2.42 2.88 44.15
CA PRO A 188 2.47 1.73 45.05
C PRO A 188 1.32 0.77 44.72
N ALA A 189 1.65 -0.52 44.67
CA ALA A 189 0.72 -1.59 44.37
C ALA A 189 1.07 -2.81 45.22
N GLU A 190 0.07 -3.38 45.86
CA GLU A 190 0.20 -4.65 46.60
C GLU A 190 -0.61 -5.74 45.87
N PRO A 191 -0.16 -7.01 45.93
CA PRO A 191 -0.92 -8.15 45.41
C PRO A 191 -2.27 -8.31 46.11
N GLY A 192 -3.30 -8.73 45.37
CA GLY A 192 -4.63 -9.00 45.91
C GLY A 192 -5.02 -10.48 45.96
N CYS A 193 -4.33 -11.34 45.22
CA CYS A 193 -4.69 -12.75 45.07
C CYS A 193 -3.61 -13.74 45.52
N SER A 194 -2.50 -13.25 46.10
CA SER A 194 -1.38 -14.05 46.59
C SER A 194 -1.80 -15.17 47.55
#